data_AF-A0A952USE7-F1
#
_entry.id   AF-A0A952USE7-F1
#
_cell.length_a   1.000
_cell.length_b   1.000
_cell.length_c   1.000
_cell.angle_alpha   90.00
_cell.angle_beta   90.00
_cell.angle_gamma   90.00
#
_symmetry.space_group_name_H-M   'P 1'
#
loop_
_entity.id
_entity.type
_entity.pdbx_description
1 polymer ?
#
loop_
_entity_poly.entity_id
_entity_poly.type
_entity_poly.pdbx_seq_one_letter_code
_entity_poly.pdbx_strand_id
1 'polypeptide(L)'
;MKPNRARWRSLALPLPALLALPACNSCERDAPYTPYRVEASAEAGADASPPPSAASAAPDAAPLEKSPFQGKAAMRAPTGATEWRQGELSLEAPKGHEFEQAVFADLDGDEKPDAVTWSLRKSGEGPAASLWFHPATGKSRELRALAPFVPTGEGCRLTTHLEQSGPKTVTLITRATCAGNLLARIPISSLTVVEPTRAAPVLLELRLADVAKGERRQLQLVSTDRDDDGQDDVLLKFRLERGGATATASFGWFQRAQGLAVEDGEPTRSLNVAAQAALAAAKKTGQKAQPQIDAARRLWSNLCAEGRTPRLFNAEGAAIPCRAETALATLNEAEVRAALKDKQPLGALAALERDGWFGRFDPKQKSALMTEALKGFTVKRAAKERLSTRALGRGPELRFSPLNYEASGALLVQRAEAVTRLAEGAEPEDVTESIDHWPLALRGEGGTIMQVLAPCDSPDLMFVASPGSSQTHPIPLLSPRPGMCGDKAPDPPRVTALSFGKGGFEGYVAGTPVGEKNRAEAIMRPHVPGSARSPDGKHSVILMERGLVILSGDKPELWELEGGTASLGDCVISNGGREAACVDDEGHVVRVKG
;
A
#
# COMPACT_ATOMS: atom_id res chain seq x y z
N MET A 1 -41.68 44.65 -13.84
CA MET A 1 -42.37 44.49 -15.16
C MET A 1 -41.88 43.20 -15.83
N LYS A 2 -42.67 42.64 -16.77
CA LYS A 2 -42.23 41.69 -17.83
C LYS A 2 -42.17 42.52 -19.14
N PRO A 3 -41.33 42.21 -20.16
CA PRO A 3 -41.23 40.90 -20.85
C PRO A 3 -39.75 40.47 -21.06
N ASN A 4 -39.34 39.54 -21.94
CA ASN A 4 -40.03 38.82 -23.01
C ASN A 4 -39.46 37.40 -23.26
N ARG A 5 -40.18 36.55 -24.01
CA ARG A 5 -39.72 35.22 -24.47
C ARG A 5 -39.31 35.26 -25.95
N ALA A 6 -38.17 34.65 -26.30
CA ALA A 6 -37.82 34.34 -27.69
C ALA A 6 -38.03 32.85 -27.98
N ARG A 7 -38.77 32.54 -29.04
CA ARG A 7 -38.96 31.16 -29.55
C ARG A 7 -37.94 30.89 -30.65
N TRP A 8 -37.21 29.78 -30.58
CA TRP A 8 -36.49 29.25 -31.73
C TRP A 8 -37.42 28.32 -32.51
N ARG A 9 -37.50 28.50 -33.84
CA ARG A 9 -38.33 27.69 -34.74
C ARG A 9 -37.43 26.75 -35.54
N SER A 10 -37.86 25.50 -35.68
CA SER A 10 -37.25 24.54 -36.60
C SER A 10 -37.35 25.05 -38.05
N LEU A 11 -36.29 24.85 -38.82
CA LEU A 11 -36.26 25.06 -40.27
C LEU A 11 -35.70 23.77 -40.88
N ALA A 12 -36.53 23.07 -41.65
CA ALA A 12 -36.17 21.84 -42.33
C ALA A 12 -35.76 22.14 -43.78
N LEU A 13 -34.77 21.41 -44.29
CA LEU A 13 -34.29 21.49 -45.67
C LEU A 13 -33.88 20.07 -46.11
N PRO A 14 -34.43 19.53 -47.21
CA PRO A 14 -34.16 18.16 -47.63
C PRO A 14 -32.93 18.07 -48.55
N LEU A 15 -32.12 17.02 -48.38
CA LEU A 15 -31.17 16.52 -49.38
C LEU A 15 -31.44 15.02 -49.65
N PRO A 16 -31.01 14.46 -50.80
CA PRO A 16 -31.66 13.28 -51.38
C PRO A 16 -31.13 11.93 -50.89
N ALA A 17 -31.91 10.88 -51.17
CA ALA A 17 -31.48 9.50 -50.99
C ALA A 17 -30.42 9.08 -52.03
N LEU A 18 -29.46 8.26 -51.58
CA LEU A 18 -28.57 7.47 -52.43
C LEU A 18 -28.68 6.00 -51.99
N LEU A 19 -28.57 5.07 -52.93
CA LEU A 19 -29.07 3.71 -52.79
C LEU A 19 -28.00 2.68 -52.38
N ALA A 20 -28.47 1.70 -51.59
CA ALA A 20 -28.00 0.32 -51.46
C ALA A 20 -26.55 0.04 -50.99
N LEU A 21 -26.44 -0.73 -49.91
CA LEU A 21 -25.98 -2.13 -49.94
C LEU A 21 -26.46 -2.86 -48.67
N PRO A 22 -26.88 -4.13 -48.72
CA PRO A 22 -27.28 -4.89 -47.53
C PRO A 22 -26.07 -5.54 -46.85
N ALA A 23 -25.61 -4.96 -45.73
CA ALA A 23 -24.60 -5.59 -44.88
C ALA A 23 -25.25 -6.59 -43.89
N CYS A 24 -24.66 -7.79 -43.76
CA CYS A 24 -25.21 -8.85 -42.91
C CYS A 24 -24.92 -8.62 -41.42
N ASN A 25 -25.89 -8.11 -40.67
CA ASN A 25 -25.83 -8.00 -39.21
C ASN A 25 -26.05 -9.36 -38.51
N SER A 26 -25.11 -10.31 -38.67
CA SER A 26 -25.24 -11.65 -38.08
C SER A 26 -23.90 -12.36 -37.76
N CYS A 27 -22.88 -11.62 -37.28
CA CYS A 27 -21.61 -12.21 -36.83
C CYS A 27 -21.14 -11.72 -35.44
N GLU A 28 -21.95 -10.93 -34.72
CA GLU A 28 -21.53 -10.26 -33.46
C GLU A 28 -21.99 -11.01 -32.18
N ARG A 29 -22.42 -12.27 -32.32
CA ARG A 29 -22.84 -13.15 -31.21
C ARG A 29 -22.45 -14.60 -31.48
N ASP A 30 -21.16 -14.89 -31.41
CA ASP A 30 -20.61 -16.19 -30.98
C ASP A 30 -19.07 -16.06 -30.84
N ALA A 31 -18.65 -15.29 -29.85
CA ALA A 31 -17.28 -15.36 -29.34
C ALA A 31 -17.24 -16.48 -28.28
N PRO A 32 -16.53 -17.60 -28.52
CA PRO A 32 -16.50 -18.70 -27.55
C PRO A 32 -15.85 -18.24 -26.24
N TYR A 33 -16.51 -18.52 -25.11
CA TYR A 33 -16.05 -18.13 -23.79
C TYR A 33 -14.85 -18.99 -23.36
N THR A 34 -13.63 -18.52 -23.66
CA THR A 34 -12.40 -19.08 -23.10
C THR A 34 -12.18 -18.53 -21.69
N PRO A 35 -12.25 -19.34 -20.60
CA PRO A 35 -12.19 -18.80 -19.24
C PRO A 35 -10.81 -18.21 -18.87
N TYR A 36 -9.77 -18.66 -19.56
CA TYR A 36 -8.37 -18.45 -19.18
C TYR A 36 -7.69 -17.37 -20.03
N ARG A 37 -6.79 -16.62 -19.40
CA ARG A 37 -5.76 -15.83 -20.11
C ARG A 37 -4.48 -16.65 -20.18
N VAL A 38 -3.81 -16.57 -21.33
CA VAL A 38 -2.49 -17.12 -21.60
C VAL A 38 -1.52 -15.95 -21.77
N GLU A 39 -0.36 -16.00 -21.12
CA GLU A 39 0.75 -15.06 -21.30
C GLU A 39 1.79 -15.65 -22.28
N ALA A 40 2.53 -14.82 -23.02
CA ALA A 40 3.27 -15.24 -24.21
C ALA A 40 4.76 -14.84 -24.19
N SER A 41 5.65 -15.83 -24.06
CA SER A 41 7.10 -15.66 -23.88
C SER A 41 7.89 -15.58 -25.20
N ALA A 42 9.00 -14.81 -25.21
CA ALA A 42 9.94 -14.66 -26.34
C ALA A 42 11.42 -14.48 -25.88
N GLU A 43 12.37 -14.35 -26.84
CA GLU A 43 13.73 -14.94 -26.78
C GLU A 43 14.96 -13.96 -26.72
N ALA A 44 16.12 -14.52 -26.28
CA ALA A 44 17.55 -14.18 -26.55
C ALA A 44 18.30 -12.90 -26.00
N GLY A 45 19.46 -13.09 -25.31
CA GLY A 45 20.54 -12.07 -24.96
C GLY A 45 20.51 -11.44 -23.54
N ALA A 46 21.48 -10.65 -23.01
CA ALA A 46 22.92 -10.31 -23.22
C ALA A 46 23.41 -9.35 -22.07
N ASP A 47 24.64 -9.20 -21.52
CA ASP A 47 25.96 -9.92 -21.52
C ASP A 47 26.76 -9.69 -20.17
N ALA A 48 27.79 -10.49 -19.78
CA ALA A 48 28.18 -10.82 -18.36
C ALA A 48 29.58 -10.40 -17.75
N SER A 49 30.29 -11.29 -17.01
CA SER A 49 31.02 -11.08 -15.70
C SER A 49 32.48 -11.66 -15.64
N PRO A 50 33.09 -11.99 -14.46
CA PRO A 50 32.97 -11.58 -13.03
C PRO A 50 34.35 -10.98 -12.56
N PRO A 51 35.13 -11.43 -11.54
CA PRO A 51 34.93 -11.90 -10.14
C PRO A 51 35.72 -11.01 -9.11
N PRO A 52 36.04 -11.39 -7.84
CA PRO A 52 35.56 -12.49 -6.99
C PRO A 52 34.96 -12.10 -5.60
N SER A 53 34.04 -12.96 -5.12
CA SER A 53 33.79 -13.38 -3.71
C SER A 53 33.37 -12.38 -2.60
N ALA A 54 32.17 -12.60 -2.04
CA ALA A 54 31.92 -12.74 -0.58
C ALA A 54 30.44 -13.12 -0.30
N ALA A 55 30.18 -14.13 0.53
CA ALA A 55 28.84 -14.67 0.79
C ALA A 55 28.06 -13.95 1.92
N SER A 56 26.73 -14.09 1.95
CA SER A 56 25.87 -13.72 3.09
C SER A 56 24.56 -14.50 3.05
N ALA A 57 23.98 -14.80 4.22
CA ALA A 57 22.76 -15.60 4.37
C ALA A 57 21.53 -14.72 4.69
N ALA A 58 20.32 -15.21 4.36
CA ALA A 58 19.08 -14.56 4.75
C ALA A 58 18.77 -14.82 6.24
N PRO A 59 18.48 -13.78 7.06
CA PRO A 59 18.20 -13.94 8.48
C PRO A 59 16.76 -14.39 8.76
N ASP A 60 16.57 -15.07 9.89
CA ASP A 60 15.37 -15.84 10.20
C ASP A 60 14.04 -15.07 10.16
N ALA A 61 13.07 -15.72 9.54
CA ALA A 61 11.64 -15.65 9.85
C ALA A 61 11.09 -17.08 9.71
N ALA A 62 10.27 -17.53 10.66
CA ALA A 62 9.92 -18.96 10.82
C ALA A 62 9.49 -19.62 9.49
N PRO A 63 9.95 -20.85 9.15
CA PRO A 63 9.72 -21.45 7.84
C PRO A 63 8.25 -21.47 7.42
N LEU A 64 8.03 -21.33 6.11
CA LEU A 64 6.76 -21.71 5.50
C LEU A 64 6.57 -23.23 5.60
N GLU A 65 5.32 -23.68 5.57
CA GLU A 65 4.96 -25.10 5.73
C GLU A 65 5.72 -25.98 4.73
N LYS A 66 6.22 -27.14 5.17
CA LYS A 66 7.01 -28.03 4.31
C LYS A 66 6.19 -28.45 3.10
N SER A 67 6.77 -28.24 1.91
CA SER A 67 6.25 -28.78 0.66
C SER A 67 6.12 -30.31 0.73
N PRO A 68 5.08 -30.92 0.13
CA PRO A 68 5.03 -32.37 -0.05
C PRO A 68 6.17 -32.86 -0.96
N PHE A 69 6.55 -32.06 -1.96
CA PHE A 69 7.72 -32.31 -2.80
C PHE A 69 9.00 -31.79 -2.13
N GLN A 70 9.95 -32.70 -1.87
CA GLN A 70 11.27 -32.36 -1.33
C GLN A 70 12.29 -32.21 -2.46
N GLY A 71 12.29 -31.03 -3.09
CA GLY A 71 13.19 -30.69 -4.17
C GLY A 71 14.67 -30.64 -3.77
N LYS A 72 15.55 -30.91 -4.72
CA LYS A 72 17.00 -30.78 -4.58
C LYS A 72 17.41 -29.31 -4.70
N ALA A 73 18.02 -28.76 -3.64
CA ALA A 73 18.73 -27.48 -3.72
C ALA A 73 19.98 -27.61 -4.62
N ALA A 74 20.35 -26.53 -5.33
CA ALA A 74 21.54 -26.55 -6.17
C ALA A 74 22.84 -26.73 -5.37
N MET A 75 23.75 -27.50 -5.96
CA MET A 75 25.16 -27.50 -5.59
C MET A 75 25.82 -26.21 -6.11
N ARG A 76 26.85 -25.71 -5.42
CA ARG A 76 27.73 -24.65 -5.96
C ARG A 76 28.89 -25.26 -6.73
N ALA A 77 29.24 -24.63 -7.84
CA ALA A 77 30.42 -24.98 -8.61
C ALA A 77 31.72 -24.64 -7.87
N PRO A 78 32.85 -25.31 -8.17
CA PRO A 78 34.18 -24.81 -7.81
C PRO A 78 34.42 -23.43 -8.47
N THR A 79 35.10 -22.52 -7.77
CA THR A 79 35.36 -21.16 -8.25
C THR A 79 36.09 -21.18 -9.60
N GLY A 80 35.44 -20.61 -10.64
CA GLY A 80 36.01 -20.54 -11.98
C GLY A 80 35.92 -21.81 -12.82
N ALA A 81 35.09 -22.79 -12.43
CA ALA A 81 34.91 -24.05 -13.14
C ALA A 81 34.31 -23.87 -14.55
N THR A 82 35.11 -24.17 -15.57
CA THR A 82 34.66 -24.33 -16.97
C THR A 82 34.27 -25.78 -17.29
N GLU A 83 34.70 -26.74 -16.47
CA GLU A 83 34.29 -28.14 -16.50
C GLU A 83 33.78 -28.55 -15.11
N TRP A 84 32.76 -29.39 -15.04
CA TRP A 84 32.23 -29.92 -13.78
C TRP A 84 31.76 -31.36 -13.94
N ARG A 85 32.35 -32.29 -13.17
CA ARG A 85 31.91 -33.68 -13.08
C ARG A 85 31.12 -33.94 -11.81
N GLN A 86 30.02 -34.69 -11.93
CA GLN A 86 29.18 -35.11 -10.82
C GLN A 86 28.65 -36.52 -11.09
N GLY A 87 29.21 -37.52 -10.41
CA GLY A 87 28.98 -38.92 -10.75
C GLY A 87 29.54 -39.23 -12.14
N GLU A 88 28.71 -39.81 -13.00
CA GLU A 88 29.06 -40.14 -14.40
C GLU A 88 28.87 -38.95 -15.36
N LEU A 89 28.11 -37.91 -14.95
CA LEU A 89 27.83 -36.75 -15.77
C LEU A 89 29.03 -35.79 -15.78
N SER A 90 29.50 -35.42 -16.98
CA SER A 90 30.61 -34.47 -17.19
C SER A 90 30.13 -33.28 -18.02
N LEU A 91 30.08 -32.11 -17.40
CA LEU A 91 29.57 -30.87 -17.97
C LEU A 91 30.71 -29.97 -18.45
N GLU A 92 30.53 -29.36 -19.62
CA GLU A 92 31.35 -28.25 -20.12
C GLU A 92 30.51 -26.96 -20.08
N ALA A 93 31.09 -25.87 -19.58
CA ALA A 93 30.44 -24.57 -19.56
C ALA A 93 30.40 -23.99 -20.99
N PRO A 94 29.40 -23.15 -21.32
CA PRO A 94 29.39 -22.43 -22.59
C PRO A 94 30.70 -21.66 -22.81
N LYS A 95 31.13 -21.52 -24.08
CA LYS A 95 32.41 -20.85 -24.38
C LYS A 95 32.48 -19.47 -23.69
N GLY A 96 33.60 -19.22 -23.02
CA GLY A 96 33.81 -17.97 -22.29
C GLY A 96 33.03 -17.85 -20.98
N HIS A 97 32.35 -18.90 -20.50
CA HIS A 97 31.61 -18.92 -19.22
C HIS A 97 32.27 -19.79 -18.16
N GLU A 98 31.86 -19.60 -16.91
CA GLU A 98 32.09 -20.48 -15.76
C GLU A 98 30.76 -20.83 -15.08
N PHE A 99 30.67 -22.03 -14.49
CA PHE A 99 29.51 -22.44 -13.69
C PHE A 99 29.47 -21.70 -12.34
N GLU A 100 28.27 -21.39 -11.84
CA GLU A 100 28.06 -20.92 -10.46
C GLU A 100 27.31 -21.95 -9.62
N GLN A 101 26.22 -22.52 -10.17
CA GLN A 101 25.30 -23.43 -9.46
C GLN A 101 24.76 -24.52 -10.41
N ALA A 102 24.41 -25.69 -9.88
CA ALA A 102 23.75 -26.75 -10.65
C ALA A 102 22.79 -27.61 -9.81
N VAL A 103 21.66 -27.98 -10.41
CA VAL A 103 20.71 -29.00 -9.91
C VAL A 103 20.93 -30.27 -10.72
N PHE A 104 21.16 -31.39 -10.04
CA PHE A 104 21.35 -32.71 -10.67
C PHE A 104 20.15 -33.62 -10.36
N ALA A 105 19.33 -33.92 -11.36
CA ALA A 105 18.10 -34.66 -11.22
C ALA A 105 17.74 -35.38 -12.52
N ASP A 106 17.03 -36.50 -12.38
CA ASP A 106 16.23 -37.04 -13.49
C ASP A 106 15.08 -36.06 -13.73
N LEU A 107 15.02 -35.46 -14.93
CA LEU A 107 14.04 -34.44 -15.30
C LEU A 107 13.25 -34.82 -16.57
N ASP A 108 13.67 -35.86 -17.30
CA ASP A 108 12.93 -36.44 -18.43
C ASP A 108 12.22 -37.76 -18.10
N GLY A 109 12.62 -38.45 -17.02
CA GLY A 109 12.05 -39.72 -16.55
C GLY A 109 12.81 -40.96 -17.01
N ASP A 110 14.06 -40.85 -17.49
CA ASP A 110 14.85 -41.97 -18.03
C ASP A 110 15.73 -42.74 -17.00
N GLU A 111 15.56 -42.43 -15.71
CA GLU A 111 16.29 -42.91 -14.53
C GLU A 111 17.76 -42.43 -14.40
N LYS A 112 18.25 -41.56 -15.30
CA LYS A 112 19.62 -40.99 -15.23
C LYS A 112 19.62 -39.54 -14.73
N PRO A 113 20.75 -39.05 -14.19
CA PRO A 113 20.84 -37.66 -13.77
C PRO A 113 21.13 -36.72 -14.95
N ASP A 114 20.18 -35.87 -15.28
CA ASP A 114 20.43 -34.63 -16.02
C ASP A 114 21.09 -33.57 -15.10
N ALA A 115 21.51 -32.46 -15.70
CA ALA A 115 21.81 -31.23 -14.97
C ALA A 115 21.11 -30.00 -15.55
N VAL A 116 20.61 -29.14 -14.67
CA VAL A 116 20.34 -27.72 -14.96
C VAL A 116 21.39 -26.87 -14.28
N THR A 117 22.14 -26.08 -15.05
CA THR A 117 23.23 -25.24 -14.54
C THR A 117 22.97 -23.76 -14.74
N TRP A 118 23.41 -22.94 -13.79
CA TRP A 118 23.51 -21.50 -13.94
C TRP A 118 24.97 -21.08 -14.14
N SER A 119 25.24 -20.32 -15.21
CA SER A 119 26.59 -19.95 -15.67
C SER A 119 26.72 -18.44 -15.92
N LEU A 120 27.93 -17.90 -15.76
CA LEU A 120 28.28 -16.47 -15.95
C LEU A 120 29.38 -16.36 -17.02
N ARG A 121 29.46 -15.30 -17.88
CA ARG A 121 30.74 -15.07 -18.63
C ARG A 121 31.88 -14.94 -17.62
N LYS A 122 33.06 -15.28 -18.14
CA LYS A 122 34.41 -14.84 -17.80
C LYS A 122 35.01 -13.90 -18.84
N SER A 123 34.63 -14.03 -20.12
CA SER A 123 35.04 -13.15 -21.23
C SER A 123 34.27 -13.46 -22.53
N GLY A 124 34.36 -12.59 -23.55
CA GLY A 124 33.79 -12.82 -24.89
C GLY A 124 32.43 -12.15 -25.10
N GLU A 125 31.65 -12.63 -26.06
CA GLU A 125 30.27 -12.17 -26.35
C GLU A 125 29.27 -13.27 -25.98
N GLY A 126 28.16 -12.90 -25.31
CA GLY A 126 27.17 -13.87 -24.82
C GLY A 126 26.02 -13.30 -23.96
N PRO A 127 25.37 -14.16 -23.13
CA PRO A 127 24.31 -13.80 -22.20
C PRO A 127 24.82 -13.34 -20.82
N ALA A 128 24.12 -12.41 -20.14
CA ALA A 128 24.55 -11.77 -18.87
C ALA A 128 24.70 -12.70 -17.66
N ALA A 129 24.01 -13.82 -17.76
CA ALA A 129 24.27 -15.12 -17.20
C ALA A 129 23.25 -16.03 -17.91
N SER A 130 23.31 -17.34 -17.74
CA SER A 130 22.32 -18.21 -18.37
C SER A 130 22.06 -19.50 -17.62
N LEU A 131 20.81 -19.93 -17.74
CA LEU A 131 20.33 -21.22 -17.33
C LEU A 131 20.46 -22.18 -18.51
N TRP A 132 21.15 -23.30 -18.33
CA TRP A 132 21.42 -24.32 -19.35
C TRP A 132 20.92 -25.68 -18.87
N PHE A 133 20.42 -26.48 -19.81
CA PHE A 133 20.11 -27.89 -19.60
C PHE A 133 21.17 -28.76 -20.26
N HIS A 134 21.59 -29.80 -19.55
CA HIS A 134 22.55 -30.80 -19.99
C HIS A 134 21.88 -32.16 -19.75
N PRO A 135 21.23 -32.75 -20.76
CA PRO A 135 20.58 -34.05 -20.60
C PRO A 135 21.61 -35.15 -20.40
N ALA A 136 21.22 -36.23 -19.72
CA ALA A 136 22.06 -37.41 -19.51
C ALA A 136 22.57 -38.02 -20.83
N THR A 137 21.80 -37.87 -21.93
CA THR A 137 22.28 -38.13 -23.29
C THR A 137 21.86 -37.01 -24.26
N GLY A 138 22.75 -36.63 -25.18
CA GLY A 138 22.44 -35.64 -26.23
C GLY A 138 23.39 -34.44 -26.24
N LYS A 139 22.83 -33.24 -26.45
CA LYS A 139 23.57 -31.96 -26.46
C LYS A 139 22.94 -31.00 -25.47
N SER A 140 23.79 -30.30 -24.72
CA SER A 140 23.37 -29.22 -23.84
C SER A 140 22.78 -28.05 -24.64
N ARG A 141 21.82 -27.34 -24.03
CA ARG A 141 21.13 -26.18 -24.63
C ARG A 141 20.87 -25.08 -23.62
N GLU A 142 20.81 -23.84 -24.09
CA GLU A 142 20.32 -22.73 -23.28
C GLU A 142 18.82 -22.88 -23.03
N LEU A 143 18.38 -22.57 -21.81
CA LEU A 143 16.96 -22.46 -21.44
C LEU A 143 16.51 -21.00 -21.37
N ARG A 144 17.33 -20.14 -20.72
CA ARG A 144 17.02 -18.72 -20.50
C ARG A 144 18.27 -17.92 -20.11
N ALA A 145 18.57 -16.88 -20.89
CA ALA A 145 19.48 -15.80 -20.48
C ALA A 145 18.93 -15.03 -19.27
N LEU A 146 19.81 -14.42 -18.49
CA LEU A 146 19.44 -13.49 -17.42
C LEU A 146 18.47 -12.41 -17.95
N ALA A 147 17.29 -12.33 -17.35
CA ALA A 147 16.23 -11.45 -17.84
C ALA A 147 16.71 -9.98 -17.89
N PRO A 148 16.57 -9.29 -19.04
CA PRO A 148 17.30 -8.05 -19.34
C PRO A 148 16.87 -6.83 -18.52
N PHE A 149 15.84 -6.96 -17.68
CA PHE A 149 15.45 -5.93 -16.71
C PHE A 149 16.22 -6.02 -15.39
N VAL A 150 16.90 -7.13 -15.09
CA VAL A 150 17.66 -7.31 -13.85
C VAL A 150 18.96 -6.51 -13.94
N PRO A 151 19.21 -5.52 -13.05
CA PRO A 151 20.37 -4.63 -13.19
C PRO A 151 21.73 -5.34 -13.16
N THR A 152 22.53 -5.12 -14.20
CA THR A 152 23.91 -5.59 -14.36
C THR A 152 24.87 -4.42 -14.59
N GLY A 153 26.17 -4.66 -14.40
CA GLY A 153 27.23 -3.67 -14.63
C GLY A 153 28.02 -3.31 -13.38
N GLU A 154 28.88 -2.30 -13.50
CA GLU A 154 29.75 -1.85 -12.41
C GLU A 154 28.94 -1.38 -11.19
N GLY A 155 29.34 -1.82 -10.00
CA GLY A 155 28.63 -1.53 -8.76
C GLY A 155 27.33 -2.33 -8.53
N CYS A 156 26.93 -3.22 -9.45
CA CYS A 156 25.83 -4.18 -9.25
C CYS A 156 26.36 -5.60 -9.03
N ARG A 157 25.88 -6.27 -7.98
CA ARG A 157 26.18 -7.67 -7.68
C ARG A 157 24.94 -8.53 -7.82
N LEU A 158 25.02 -9.62 -8.61
CA LEU A 158 23.97 -10.63 -8.67
C LEU A 158 24.06 -11.59 -7.48
N THR A 159 22.91 -12.05 -7.04
CA THR A 159 22.70 -13.14 -6.08
C THR A 159 21.65 -14.07 -6.66
N THR A 160 21.88 -15.37 -6.56
CA THR A 160 21.14 -16.40 -7.30
C THR A 160 20.80 -17.57 -6.38
N HIS A 161 19.60 -18.11 -6.57
CA HIS A 161 19.09 -19.30 -5.89
C HIS A 161 18.49 -20.21 -6.95
N LEU A 162 19.01 -21.42 -7.07
CA LEU A 162 18.56 -22.44 -8.02
C LEU A 162 18.12 -23.69 -7.24
N GLU A 163 16.95 -24.23 -7.56
CA GLU A 163 16.42 -25.43 -6.90
C GLU A 163 15.47 -26.22 -7.83
N GLN A 164 15.43 -27.54 -7.69
CA GLN A 164 14.36 -28.34 -8.28
C GLN A 164 13.05 -28.00 -7.56
N SER A 165 12.09 -27.41 -8.25
CA SER A 165 10.81 -26.98 -7.68
C SER A 165 9.73 -28.05 -7.77
N GLY A 166 9.85 -28.97 -8.73
CA GLY A 166 8.94 -30.09 -8.96
C GLY A 166 9.63 -31.27 -9.65
N PRO A 167 8.91 -32.39 -9.89
CA PRO A 167 9.43 -33.56 -10.57
C PRO A 167 10.20 -33.23 -11.86
N LYS A 168 9.62 -32.42 -12.75
CA LYS A 168 10.19 -32.07 -14.06
C LYS A 168 10.73 -30.63 -14.12
N THR A 169 10.55 -29.86 -13.05
CA THR A 169 10.75 -28.40 -13.09
C THR A 169 11.81 -27.89 -12.13
N VAL A 170 12.50 -26.84 -12.58
CA VAL A 170 13.56 -26.16 -11.85
C VAL A 170 13.23 -24.67 -11.77
N THR A 171 13.42 -24.08 -10.59
CA THR A 171 13.21 -22.66 -10.34
C THR A 171 14.54 -21.95 -10.13
N LEU A 172 14.70 -20.83 -10.82
CA LEU A 172 15.80 -19.89 -10.68
C LEU A 172 15.24 -18.55 -10.16
N ILE A 173 15.76 -18.09 -9.02
CA ILE A 173 15.59 -16.71 -8.57
C ILE A 173 16.92 -15.98 -8.76
N THR A 174 16.93 -14.95 -9.61
CA THR A 174 18.04 -14.00 -9.75
C THR A 174 17.68 -12.68 -9.07
N ARG A 175 18.65 -12.02 -8.44
CA ARG A 175 18.47 -10.72 -7.79
C ARG A 175 19.73 -9.88 -7.87
N ALA A 176 19.62 -8.66 -8.39
CA ALA A 176 20.65 -7.64 -8.30
C ALA A 176 20.65 -6.94 -6.94
N THR A 177 21.81 -6.50 -6.49
CA THR A 177 22.01 -5.53 -5.41
C THR A 177 23.06 -4.54 -5.87
N CYS A 178 22.67 -3.28 -6.06
CA CYS A 178 23.53 -2.24 -6.61
C CYS A 178 23.92 -1.20 -5.56
N ALA A 179 25.10 -0.61 -5.69
CA ALA A 179 25.61 0.43 -4.80
C ALA A 179 24.88 1.79 -4.95
N GLY A 180 24.29 2.05 -6.12
CA GLY A 180 23.48 3.24 -6.37
C GLY A 180 22.04 3.09 -5.88
N ASN A 181 21.41 4.20 -5.48
CA ASN A 181 20.00 4.24 -5.10
C ASN A 181 19.10 4.03 -6.34
N LEU A 182 18.60 2.80 -6.52
CA LEU A 182 17.59 2.49 -7.54
C LEU A 182 16.24 3.10 -7.17
N LEU A 183 15.45 3.52 -8.17
CA LEU A 183 14.11 4.04 -7.91
C LEU A 183 13.21 2.95 -7.33
N ALA A 184 12.48 3.28 -6.27
CA ALA A 184 11.64 2.32 -5.56
C ALA A 184 10.52 1.75 -6.45
N ARG A 185 10.29 0.44 -6.32
CA ARG A 185 9.40 -0.39 -7.15
C ARG A 185 9.91 -0.73 -8.56
N ILE A 186 11.13 -0.32 -8.96
CA ILE A 186 11.79 -0.96 -10.11
C ILE A 186 12.03 -2.45 -9.78
N PRO A 187 11.71 -3.40 -10.69
CA PRO A 187 12.09 -4.79 -10.53
C PRO A 187 13.61 -4.97 -10.53
N ILE A 188 14.12 -5.65 -9.50
CA ILE A 188 15.57 -5.92 -9.34
C ILE A 188 15.88 -7.43 -9.33
N SER A 189 14.87 -8.25 -9.56
CA SER A 189 14.93 -9.70 -9.41
C SER A 189 13.96 -10.36 -10.38
N SER A 190 14.39 -11.46 -10.99
CA SER A 190 13.52 -12.37 -11.75
C SER A 190 13.31 -13.64 -10.93
N LEU A 191 12.09 -14.15 -10.90
CA LEU A 191 11.81 -15.55 -10.61
C LEU A 191 11.40 -16.20 -11.92
N THR A 192 12.10 -17.26 -12.32
CA THR A 192 11.85 -17.99 -13.57
C THR A 192 11.69 -19.47 -13.25
N VAL A 193 10.61 -20.10 -13.71
CA VAL A 193 10.36 -21.55 -13.61
C VAL A 193 10.54 -22.16 -14.99
N VAL A 194 11.30 -23.25 -15.09
CA VAL A 194 11.53 -23.99 -16.33
C VAL A 194 11.17 -25.47 -16.21
N GLU A 195 10.67 -26.04 -17.30
CA GLU A 195 10.61 -27.49 -17.55
C GLU A 195 11.67 -27.82 -18.63
N PRO A 196 12.86 -28.30 -18.26
CA PRO A 196 14.04 -28.32 -19.14
C PRO A 196 13.96 -29.21 -20.38
N THR A 197 12.93 -30.05 -20.49
CA THR A 197 12.69 -30.99 -21.60
C THR A 197 11.79 -30.42 -22.70
N ARG A 198 10.95 -29.42 -22.40
CA ARG A 198 10.02 -28.81 -23.38
C ARG A 198 10.75 -28.01 -24.47
N ALA A 199 10.20 -28.00 -25.69
CA ALA A 199 10.69 -27.13 -26.77
C ALA A 199 10.78 -25.65 -26.33
N ALA A 200 9.70 -25.12 -25.75
CA ALA A 200 9.68 -23.85 -25.01
C ALA A 200 9.80 -24.14 -23.50
N PRO A 201 10.97 -23.93 -22.86
CA PRO A 201 11.22 -24.43 -21.50
C PRO A 201 10.70 -23.51 -20.39
N VAL A 202 10.58 -22.19 -20.62
CA VAL A 202 10.11 -21.25 -19.59
C VAL A 202 8.60 -21.38 -19.41
N LEU A 203 8.17 -21.88 -18.26
CA LEU A 203 6.77 -21.94 -17.87
C LEU A 203 6.28 -20.57 -17.36
N LEU A 204 7.07 -19.97 -16.46
CA LEU A 204 6.74 -18.74 -15.74
C LEU A 204 7.96 -17.82 -15.65
N GLU A 205 7.76 -16.52 -15.86
CA GLU A 205 8.72 -15.48 -15.47
C GLU A 205 7.99 -14.35 -14.75
N LEU A 206 8.49 -13.97 -13.57
CA LEU A 206 7.91 -12.93 -12.71
C LEU A 206 8.98 -11.89 -12.36
N ARG A 207 8.67 -10.62 -12.59
CA ARG A 207 9.55 -9.51 -12.20
C ARG A 207 9.21 -9.07 -10.77
N LEU A 208 10.24 -9.03 -9.94
CA LEU A 208 10.15 -8.78 -8.50
C LEU A 208 10.90 -7.50 -8.14
N ALA A 209 10.16 -6.48 -7.70
CA ALA A 209 10.74 -5.31 -7.07
C ALA A 209 11.00 -5.56 -5.58
N ASP A 210 11.87 -4.75 -4.98
CA ASP A 210 12.21 -4.87 -3.56
C ASP A 210 11.09 -4.31 -2.66
N VAL A 211 10.86 -4.92 -1.49
CA VAL A 211 9.80 -4.49 -0.55
C VAL A 211 10.09 -3.14 0.11
N ALA A 212 9.12 -2.58 0.83
CA ALA A 212 9.31 -1.32 1.53
C ALA A 212 10.31 -1.44 2.69
N LYS A 213 10.95 -0.32 3.05
CA LYS A 213 11.91 -0.26 4.16
C LYS A 213 11.27 -0.76 5.46
N GLY A 214 11.88 -1.77 6.08
CA GLY A 214 11.40 -2.40 7.31
C GLY A 214 10.38 -3.53 7.11
N GLU A 215 10.05 -3.88 5.87
CA GLU A 215 9.31 -5.10 5.52
C GLU A 215 10.30 -6.20 5.09
N ARG A 216 9.93 -7.47 5.28
CA ARG A 216 10.65 -8.65 4.76
C ARG A 216 9.70 -9.48 3.90
N ARG A 217 10.18 -10.00 2.77
CA ARG A 217 9.46 -10.95 1.91
C ARG A 217 10.13 -12.31 1.95
N GLN A 218 9.34 -13.35 2.16
CA GLN A 218 9.71 -14.73 1.83
C GLN A 218 8.85 -15.19 0.64
N LEU A 219 9.45 -16.03 -0.20
CA LEU A 219 8.78 -16.74 -1.28
C LEU A 219 8.93 -18.23 -0.99
N GLN A 220 7.90 -19.01 -1.29
CA GLN A 220 7.98 -20.46 -1.43
C GLN A 220 7.30 -20.81 -2.75
N LEU A 221 8.02 -21.45 -3.65
CA LEU A 221 7.45 -22.03 -4.86
C LEU A 221 7.40 -23.55 -4.69
N VAL A 222 6.32 -24.15 -5.14
CA VAL A 222 6.19 -25.60 -5.32
C VAL A 222 5.65 -25.82 -6.73
N SER A 223 6.27 -26.75 -7.44
CA SER A 223 5.76 -27.23 -8.72
C SER A 223 5.38 -28.70 -8.57
N THR A 224 4.15 -29.03 -8.92
CA THR A 224 3.58 -30.39 -8.84
C THR A 224 2.38 -30.46 -9.75
N ASP A 225 2.10 -31.60 -10.35
CA ASP A 225 0.77 -31.89 -10.88
C ASP A 225 -0.29 -31.72 -9.76
N ARG A 226 -1.31 -30.86 -9.98
CA ARG A 226 -2.40 -30.59 -9.01
C ARG A 226 -3.78 -30.91 -9.57
N ASP A 227 -3.91 -31.33 -10.83
CA ASP A 227 -5.16 -31.82 -11.41
C ASP A 227 -5.08 -33.12 -12.22
N ASP A 228 -3.98 -33.87 -12.01
CA ASP A 228 -3.69 -35.21 -12.53
C ASP A 228 -3.55 -35.25 -14.09
N ASP A 229 -3.04 -34.16 -14.69
CA ASP A 229 -2.82 -34.00 -16.15
C ASP A 229 -1.44 -34.50 -16.65
N GLY A 230 -0.50 -34.73 -15.73
CA GLY A 230 0.85 -35.22 -15.97
C GLY A 230 1.93 -34.13 -16.11
N GLN A 231 1.58 -32.85 -15.95
CA GLN A 231 2.51 -31.70 -15.99
C GLN A 231 2.63 -30.98 -14.64
N ASP A 232 3.74 -30.28 -14.44
CA ASP A 232 4.03 -29.58 -13.19
C ASP A 232 3.31 -28.21 -13.11
N ASP A 233 2.22 -28.12 -12.36
CA ASP A 233 1.55 -26.85 -12.04
C ASP A 233 2.35 -26.01 -11.05
N VAL A 234 2.36 -24.68 -11.20
CA VAL A 234 3.13 -23.77 -10.36
C VAL A 234 2.27 -23.16 -9.24
N LEU A 235 2.70 -23.28 -7.99
CA LEU A 235 2.12 -22.61 -6.84
C LEU A 235 3.17 -21.74 -6.12
N LEU A 236 3.00 -20.42 -6.15
CA LEU A 236 3.87 -19.45 -5.50
C LEU A 236 3.19 -18.80 -4.29
N LYS A 237 3.66 -19.16 -3.10
CA LYS A 237 3.21 -18.65 -1.81
C LYS A 237 4.08 -17.48 -1.36
N PHE A 238 3.49 -16.29 -1.30
CA PHE A 238 4.11 -15.08 -0.78
C PHE A 238 3.87 -14.97 0.73
N ARG A 239 4.90 -14.54 1.46
CA ARG A 239 4.79 -14.08 2.85
C ARG A 239 5.43 -12.71 2.98
N LEU A 240 4.70 -11.77 3.58
CA LEU A 240 5.22 -10.47 3.98
C LEU A 240 5.23 -10.38 5.51
N GLU A 241 6.30 -9.83 6.07
CA GLU A 241 6.49 -9.67 7.51
C GLU A 241 6.97 -8.26 7.86
N ARG A 242 6.41 -7.67 8.92
CA ARG A 242 6.88 -6.41 9.51
C ARG A 242 6.56 -6.37 11.01
N GLY A 243 7.55 -6.09 11.84
CA GLY A 243 7.37 -5.96 13.29
C GLY A 243 6.83 -7.22 13.99
N GLY A 244 7.14 -8.41 13.47
CA GLY A 244 6.62 -9.69 13.95
C GLY A 244 5.19 -10.04 13.51
N ALA A 245 4.50 -9.14 12.80
CA ALA A 245 3.23 -9.44 12.16
C ALA A 245 3.45 -9.94 10.73
N THR A 246 2.68 -10.95 10.34
CA THR A 246 2.81 -11.67 9.05
C THR A 246 1.48 -11.75 8.34
N ALA A 247 1.53 -11.80 7.01
CA ALA A 247 0.42 -12.18 6.14
C ALA A 247 0.92 -13.04 4.98
N THR A 248 0.05 -13.93 4.47
CA THR A 248 0.36 -14.81 3.34
C THR A 248 -0.74 -14.80 2.29
N ALA A 249 -0.36 -14.96 1.03
CA ALA A 249 -1.23 -15.13 -0.12
C ALA A 249 -0.51 -16.00 -1.16
N SER A 250 -1.26 -16.67 -2.02
CA SER A 250 -0.71 -17.56 -3.05
C SER A 250 -1.19 -17.14 -4.42
N PHE A 251 -0.33 -17.29 -5.43
CA PHE A 251 -0.75 -17.35 -6.83
C PHE A 251 -0.54 -18.78 -7.32
N GLY A 252 -1.55 -19.34 -7.96
CA GLY A 252 -1.46 -20.61 -8.66
C GLY A 252 -1.55 -20.41 -10.16
N TRP A 253 -0.88 -21.28 -10.91
CA TRP A 253 -1.06 -21.45 -12.34
C TRP A 253 -1.16 -22.94 -12.65
N PHE A 254 -2.03 -23.31 -13.58
CA PHE A 254 -2.12 -24.65 -14.14
C PHE A 254 -1.39 -24.72 -15.48
N GLN A 255 -0.64 -25.79 -15.73
CA GLN A 255 0.00 -26.01 -17.01
C GLN A 255 -1.02 -26.53 -18.04
N ARG A 256 -1.05 -25.90 -19.22
CA ARG A 256 -1.96 -26.28 -20.32
C ARG A 256 -1.21 -26.35 -21.64
N ALA A 257 -1.85 -26.92 -22.65
CA ALA A 257 -1.27 -27.03 -24.01
C ALA A 257 -0.89 -25.68 -24.66
N GLN A 258 -1.44 -24.57 -24.17
CA GLN A 258 -1.18 -23.21 -24.68
C GLN A 258 -0.15 -22.42 -23.84
N GLY A 259 0.28 -22.95 -22.69
CA GLY A 259 1.07 -22.22 -21.68
C GLY A 259 0.48 -22.35 -20.27
N LEU A 260 1.00 -21.59 -19.31
CA LEU A 260 0.38 -21.48 -17.98
C LEU A 260 -0.92 -20.68 -18.05
N ALA A 261 -1.96 -21.17 -17.37
CA ALA A 261 -3.22 -20.48 -17.11
C ALA A 261 -3.34 -20.18 -15.61
N VAL A 262 -3.74 -18.96 -15.22
CA VAL A 262 -3.90 -18.59 -13.80
C VAL A 262 -4.99 -19.43 -13.12
N GLU A 263 -4.77 -19.88 -11.88
CA GLU A 263 -5.75 -20.62 -11.06
C GLU A 263 -6.99 -19.75 -10.77
N ASP A 264 -8.16 -20.24 -11.17
CA ASP A 264 -9.44 -19.58 -10.93
C ASP A 264 -9.67 -19.35 -9.42
N GLY A 265 -9.61 -18.09 -9.00
CA GLY A 265 -9.91 -17.66 -7.64
C GLY A 265 -8.69 -17.47 -6.72
N GLU A 266 -7.45 -17.68 -7.18
CA GLU A 266 -6.27 -17.11 -6.51
C GLU A 266 -5.78 -15.86 -7.24
N PRO A 267 -5.20 -14.86 -6.53
CA PRO A 267 -4.91 -14.80 -5.09
C PRO A 267 -6.14 -14.44 -4.23
N THR A 268 -7.33 -14.33 -4.82
CA THR A 268 -8.54 -13.86 -4.13
C THR A 268 -8.90 -14.72 -2.90
N ARG A 269 -8.82 -16.05 -3.01
CA ARG A 269 -9.12 -17.01 -1.94
C ARG A 269 -8.16 -16.86 -0.77
N SER A 270 -6.85 -16.89 -1.01
CA SER A 270 -5.83 -16.76 0.03
C SER A 270 -5.82 -15.38 0.69
N LEU A 271 -6.05 -14.30 -0.06
CA LEU A 271 -6.24 -12.95 0.51
C LEU A 271 -7.50 -12.86 1.40
N ASN A 272 -8.60 -13.52 1.03
CA ASN A 272 -9.78 -13.62 1.88
C ASN A 272 -9.51 -14.42 3.16
N VAL A 273 -8.71 -15.50 3.10
CA VAL A 273 -8.29 -16.26 4.31
C VAL A 273 -7.48 -15.37 5.26
N ALA A 274 -6.52 -14.58 4.75
CA ALA A 274 -5.77 -13.63 5.57
C ALA A 274 -6.67 -12.56 6.21
N ALA A 275 -7.64 -12.03 5.46
CA ALA A 275 -8.61 -11.07 5.97
C ALA A 275 -9.54 -11.65 7.05
N GLN A 276 -10.04 -12.87 6.86
CA GLN A 276 -10.88 -13.55 7.85
C GLN A 276 -10.09 -13.94 9.11
N ALA A 277 -8.81 -14.28 8.99
CA ALA A 277 -7.93 -14.49 10.15
C ALA A 277 -7.77 -13.19 10.98
N ALA A 278 -7.54 -12.05 10.32
CA ALA A 278 -7.46 -10.75 10.97
C ALA A 278 -8.80 -10.33 11.62
N LEU A 279 -9.94 -10.59 10.98
CA LEU A 279 -11.28 -10.37 11.55
C LEU A 279 -11.57 -11.29 12.76
N ALA A 280 -11.13 -12.55 12.71
CA ALA A 280 -11.24 -13.48 13.83
C ALA A 280 -10.34 -13.07 15.01
N ALA A 281 -9.17 -12.48 14.75
CA ALA A 281 -8.33 -11.86 15.78
C ALA A 281 -8.99 -10.62 16.38
N ALA A 282 -9.55 -9.72 15.56
CA ALA A 282 -10.23 -8.49 16.02
C ALA A 282 -11.40 -8.80 16.98
N LYS A 283 -12.19 -9.85 16.69
CA LYS A 283 -13.27 -10.34 17.56
C LYS A 283 -12.74 -10.86 18.91
N LYS A 284 -11.50 -11.35 18.98
CA LYS A 284 -10.83 -11.87 20.20
C LYS A 284 -10.08 -10.78 20.99
N THR A 285 -9.25 -9.96 20.35
CA THR A 285 -8.40 -8.92 20.98
C THR A 285 -8.00 -7.86 19.95
N GLY A 286 -8.36 -6.59 20.16
CA GLY A 286 -8.11 -5.53 19.18
C GLY A 286 -6.62 -5.22 19.00
N GLN A 287 -5.89 -5.04 20.11
CA GLN A 287 -4.45 -4.71 20.10
C GLN A 287 -3.59 -5.71 19.31
N LYS A 288 -4.00 -6.98 19.25
CA LYS A 288 -3.31 -8.05 18.50
C LYS A 288 -3.75 -8.16 17.04
N ALA A 289 -4.90 -7.56 16.69
CA ALA A 289 -5.46 -7.61 15.35
C ALA A 289 -4.89 -6.53 14.42
N GLN A 290 -4.68 -5.30 14.90
CA GLN A 290 -4.18 -4.20 14.05
C GLN A 290 -2.90 -4.57 13.27
N PRO A 291 -1.87 -5.21 13.86
CA PRO A 291 -0.68 -5.60 13.10
C PRO A 291 -0.96 -6.62 11.99
N GLN A 292 -1.95 -7.50 12.18
CA GLN A 292 -2.37 -8.48 11.16
C GLN A 292 -3.19 -7.82 10.04
N ILE A 293 -4.05 -6.88 10.38
CA ILE A 293 -4.81 -6.07 9.42
C ILE A 293 -3.85 -5.27 8.53
N ASP A 294 -2.86 -4.63 9.15
CA ASP A 294 -1.83 -3.88 8.44
C ASP A 294 -0.96 -4.79 7.58
N ALA A 295 -0.53 -5.96 8.10
CA ALA A 295 0.24 -6.94 7.32
C ALA A 295 -0.52 -7.42 6.07
N ALA A 296 -1.82 -7.70 6.18
CA ALA A 296 -2.65 -8.11 5.05
C ALA A 296 -2.84 -6.98 4.02
N ARG A 297 -3.08 -5.73 4.46
CA ARG A 297 -3.14 -4.56 3.57
C ARG A 297 -1.82 -4.29 2.86
N ARG A 298 -0.68 -4.42 3.57
CA ARG A 298 0.67 -4.30 2.99
C ARG A 298 0.94 -5.40 1.96
N LEU A 299 0.53 -6.64 2.25
CA LEU A 299 0.67 -7.77 1.34
C LEU A 299 -0.09 -7.52 0.05
N TRP A 300 -1.39 -7.22 0.13
CA TRP A 300 -2.20 -6.84 -1.04
C TRP A 300 -1.56 -5.67 -1.82
N SER A 301 -1.15 -4.61 -1.13
CA SER A 301 -0.52 -3.43 -1.76
C SER A 301 0.82 -3.73 -2.45
N ASN A 302 1.52 -4.80 -2.06
CA ASN A 302 2.77 -5.26 -2.68
C ASN A 302 2.54 -6.25 -3.84
N LEU A 303 1.41 -6.98 -3.87
CA LEU A 303 1.13 -8.01 -4.88
C LEU A 303 0.23 -7.54 -6.02
N CYS A 304 -0.69 -6.60 -5.74
CA CYS A 304 -1.90 -6.42 -6.52
C CYS A 304 -1.93 -5.10 -7.30
N ALA A 305 -2.26 -5.18 -8.59
CA ALA A 305 -2.37 -4.04 -9.50
C ALA A 305 -3.36 -2.96 -9.01
N GLU A 306 -4.46 -3.37 -8.37
CA GLU A 306 -5.50 -2.51 -7.83
C GLU A 306 -4.96 -1.52 -6.77
N GLY A 307 -3.91 -1.92 -6.04
CA GLY A 307 -3.24 -1.06 -5.06
C GLY A 307 -2.38 0.05 -5.68
N ARG A 308 -2.07 -0.01 -6.99
CA ARG A 308 -1.17 0.91 -7.73
C ARG A 308 0.24 1.13 -7.14
N THR A 309 0.61 0.39 -6.09
CA THR A 309 2.00 0.23 -5.62
C THR A 309 2.55 -1.20 -5.68
N PRO A 310 2.17 -2.03 -6.69
CA PRO A 310 2.61 -3.42 -6.78
C PRO A 310 4.14 -3.51 -6.90
N ARG A 311 4.65 -4.67 -6.50
CA ARG A 311 6.06 -5.07 -6.55
C ARG A 311 6.25 -6.46 -7.17
N LEU A 312 5.16 -6.99 -7.71
CA LEU A 312 5.06 -8.23 -8.46
C LEU A 312 4.47 -7.89 -9.83
N PHE A 313 5.13 -8.37 -10.88
CA PHE A 313 4.74 -8.15 -12.27
C PHE A 313 4.94 -9.44 -13.07
N ASN A 314 4.16 -9.61 -14.14
CA ASN A 314 4.30 -10.73 -15.07
C ASN A 314 5.55 -10.57 -15.97
N ALA A 315 5.75 -11.51 -16.90
CA ALA A 315 6.92 -11.54 -17.79
C ALA A 315 7.11 -10.25 -18.62
N GLU A 316 6.03 -9.58 -19.05
CA GLU A 316 6.08 -8.31 -19.79
C GLU A 316 6.34 -7.09 -18.89
N GLY A 317 6.09 -7.22 -17.58
CA GLY A 317 6.18 -6.14 -16.60
C GLY A 317 4.83 -5.49 -16.27
N ALA A 318 3.71 -6.08 -16.68
CA ALA A 318 2.38 -5.68 -16.24
C ALA A 318 2.12 -6.14 -14.80
N ALA A 319 1.43 -5.32 -14.01
CA ALA A 319 1.06 -5.66 -12.64
C ALA A 319 -0.09 -6.68 -12.60
N ILE A 320 -0.01 -7.67 -11.72
CA ILE A 320 -0.98 -8.77 -11.66
C ILE A 320 -2.23 -8.33 -10.86
N PRO A 321 -3.46 -8.50 -11.39
CA PRO A 321 -4.70 -8.20 -10.66
C PRO A 321 -5.04 -9.29 -9.64
N CYS A 322 -5.76 -8.93 -8.57
CA CYS A 322 -6.09 -9.81 -7.44
C CYS A 322 -7.59 -9.95 -7.14
N ARG A 323 -8.46 -9.05 -7.62
CA ARG A 323 -9.92 -9.03 -7.34
C ARG A 323 -10.25 -9.21 -5.85
N ALA A 324 -9.60 -8.39 -5.02
CA ALA A 324 -9.54 -8.56 -3.57
C ALA A 324 -10.60 -7.77 -2.77
N GLU A 325 -11.65 -7.25 -3.43
CA GLU A 325 -12.63 -6.31 -2.86
C GLU A 325 -13.25 -6.84 -1.55
N THR A 326 -13.66 -8.11 -1.53
CA THR A 326 -14.23 -8.78 -0.34
C THR A 326 -13.23 -8.88 0.81
N ALA A 327 -11.95 -9.14 0.52
CA ALA A 327 -10.90 -9.21 1.53
C ALA A 327 -10.64 -7.81 2.13
N LEU A 328 -10.67 -6.77 1.31
CA LEU A 328 -10.44 -5.38 1.72
C LEU A 328 -11.61 -4.85 2.56
N ALA A 329 -12.87 -5.16 2.18
CA ALA A 329 -14.05 -4.89 3.01
C ALA A 329 -13.99 -5.65 4.36
N THR A 330 -13.55 -6.91 4.35
CA THR A 330 -13.35 -7.72 5.57
C THR A 330 -12.27 -7.12 6.49
N LEU A 331 -11.16 -6.60 5.93
CA LEU A 331 -10.10 -5.92 6.67
C LEU A 331 -10.58 -4.58 7.26
N ASN A 332 -11.44 -3.86 6.55
CA ASN A 332 -12.09 -2.64 7.06
C ASN A 332 -13.04 -2.97 8.23
N GLU A 333 -13.85 -4.04 8.16
CA GLU A 333 -14.64 -4.53 9.31
C GLU A 333 -13.73 -4.90 10.49
N ALA A 334 -12.61 -5.60 10.22
CA ALA A 334 -11.67 -6.03 11.27
C ALA A 334 -11.08 -4.84 12.03
N GLU A 335 -10.73 -3.75 11.35
CA GLU A 335 -10.18 -2.53 11.98
C GLU A 335 -11.19 -1.88 12.93
N VAL A 336 -12.43 -1.69 12.46
CA VAL A 336 -13.51 -1.12 13.28
C VAL A 336 -13.79 -2.02 14.49
N ARG A 337 -13.87 -3.35 14.29
CA ARG A 337 -14.10 -4.30 15.40
C ARG A 337 -12.94 -4.38 16.38
N ALA A 338 -11.70 -4.22 15.94
CA ALA A 338 -10.55 -4.17 16.82
C ALA A 338 -10.62 -2.95 17.76
N ALA A 339 -10.91 -1.77 17.20
CA ALA A 339 -11.08 -0.54 17.99
C ALA A 339 -12.29 -0.64 18.95
N LEU A 340 -13.43 -1.19 18.51
CA LEU A 340 -14.58 -1.45 19.38
C LEU A 340 -14.23 -2.42 20.52
N LYS A 341 -13.50 -3.51 20.23
CA LYS A 341 -13.08 -4.53 21.20
C LYS A 341 -12.20 -3.94 22.30
N ASP A 342 -11.31 -3.02 21.94
CA ASP A 342 -10.42 -2.33 22.86
C ASP A 342 -11.07 -1.11 23.55
N LYS A 343 -12.40 -0.91 23.38
CA LYS A 343 -13.16 0.23 23.90
C LYS A 343 -12.66 1.61 23.40
N GLN A 344 -12.23 1.68 22.15
CA GLN A 344 -11.75 2.89 21.48
C GLN A 344 -12.78 3.39 20.45
N PRO A 345 -13.91 4.01 20.89
CA PRO A 345 -14.97 4.43 19.96
C PRO A 345 -14.51 5.51 18.96
N LEU A 346 -13.53 6.33 19.35
CA LEU A 346 -12.83 7.25 18.44
C LEU A 346 -12.11 6.50 17.31
N GLY A 347 -11.36 5.44 17.63
CA GLY A 347 -10.66 4.62 16.64
C GLY A 347 -11.63 3.88 15.71
N ALA A 348 -12.77 3.44 16.24
CA ALA A 348 -13.83 2.80 15.45
C ALA A 348 -14.49 3.78 14.48
N LEU A 349 -14.79 5.00 14.91
CA LEU A 349 -15.30 6.07 14.05
C LEU A 349 -14.26 6.47 12.98
N ALA A 350 -13.01 6.69 13.39
CA ALA A 350 -11.91 7.03 12.49
C ALA A 350 -11.69 5.97 11.38
N ALA A 351 -11.82 4.68 11.71
CA ALA A 351 -11.75 3.59 10.74
C ALA A 351 -12.95 3.55 9.78
N LEU A 352 -14.14 4.02 10.19
CA LEU A 352 -15.32 4.15 9.33
C LEU A 352 -15.23 5.35 8.38
N GLU A 353 -14.50 6.41 8.75
CA GLU A 353 -14.24 7.57 7.87
C GLU A 353 -13.08 7.32 6.89
N ARG A 354 -12.29 6.25 7.09
CA ARG A 354 -11.32 5.72 6.10
C ARG A 354 -11.94 4.80 5.04
N ASP A 355 -13.27 4.84 4.89
CA ASP A 355 -13.98 4.13 3.82
C ASP A 355 -13.44 4.53 2.43
N GLY A 356 -13.08 3.55 1.61
CA GLY A 356 -12.43 3.78 0.31
C GLY A 356 -10.91 3.98 0.35
N TRP A 357 -10.24 4.00 1.52
CA TRP A 357 -8.77 4.12 1.59
C TRP A 357 -8.04 2.91 1.02
N PHE A 358 -8.60 1.71 1.15
CA PHE A 358 -8.07 0.45 0.61
C PHE A 358 -9.12 -0.33 -0.20
N GLY A 359 -10.36 0.14 -0.20
CA GLY A 359 -11.57 -0.61 -0.53
C GLY A 359 -12.74 -0.04 0.26
N ARG A 360 -13.98 -0.31 -0.17
CA ARG A 360 -15.19 0.22 0.46
C ARG A 360 -15.86 -0.79 1.38
N PHE A 361 -16.56 -0.31 2.40
CA PHE A 361 -17.50 -1.14 3.17
C PHE A 361 -18.74 -1.48 2.33
N ASP A 362 -19.44 -2.57 2.67
CA ASP A 362 -20.85 -2.70 2.31
C ASP A 362 -21.67 -1.59 3.04
N PRO A 363 -22.61 -0.88 2.37
CA PRO A 363 -23.35 0.21 3.00
C PRO A 363 -24.16 -0.19 4.25
N LYS A 364 -24.73 -1.40 4.29
CA LYS A 364 -25.50 -1.89 5.45
C LYS A 364 -24.56 -2.22 6.60
N GLN A 365 -23.42 -2.86 6.29
CA GLN A 365 -22.35 -3.13 7.25
C GLN A 365 -21.77 -1.84 7.84
N LYS A 366 -21.46 -0.83 7.00
CA LYS A 366 -20.99 0.50 7.46
C LYS A 366 -22.00 1.14 8.42
N SER A 367 -23.30 1.11 8.07
CA SER A 367 -24.37 1.66 8.92
C SER A 367 -24.52 0.92 10.26
N ALA A 368 -24.42 -0.41 10.26
CA ALA A 368 -24.46 -1.22 11.48
C ALA A 368 -23.24 -0.96 12.39
N LEU A 369 -22.03 -0.93 11.83
CA LEU A 369 -20.79 -0.63 12.54
C LEU A 369 -20.77 0.81 13.09
N MET A 370 -21.26 1.78 12.33
CA MET A 370 -21.45 3.16 12.79
C MET A 370 -22.40 3.21 14.00
N THR A 371 -23.53 2.53 13.92
CA THR A 371 -24.48 2.41 15.05
C THR A 371 -23.86 1.70 16.27
N GLU A 372 -22.91 0.78 16.06
CA GLU A 372 -22.15 0.14 17.13
C GLU A 372 -21.15 1.11 17.79
N ALA A 373 -20.39 1.87 16.99
CA ALA A 373 -19.40 2.85 17.45
C ALA A 373 -20.03 4.02 18.21
N LEU A 374 -21.18 4.54 17.74
CA LEU A 374 -21.87 5.68 18.35
C LEU A 374 -22.34 5.44 19.79
N LYS A 375 -22.52 4.18 20.22
CA LYS A 375 -22.82 3.83 21.63
C LYS A 375 -21.74 4.32 22.60
N GLY A 376 -20.48 4.36 22.13
CA GLY A 376 -19.34 4.85 22.89
C GLY A 376 -19.29 6.37 23.07
N PHE A 377 -20.19 7.14 22.42
CA PHE A 377 -20.26 8.59 22.51
C PHE A 377 -21.52 9.07 23.25
N THR A 378 -21.50 10.30 23.74
CA THR A 378 -22.74 11.08 24.00
C THR A 378 -23.07 11.84 22.72
N VAL A 379 -24.07 11.39 21.98
CA VAL A 379 -24.46 12.04 20.72
C VAL A 379 -25.43 13.19 21.00
N LYS A 380 -25.11 14.38 20.50
CA LYS A 380 -25.92 15.60 20.59
C LYS A 380 -26.11 16.21 19.19
N ARG A 381 -27.17 16.98 18.98
CA ARG A 381 -27.33 17.82 17.79
C ARG A 381 -26.83 19.23 18.13
N ALA A 382 -25.81 19.70 17.44
CA ALA A 382 -25.22 21.00 17.73
C ALA A 382 -25.67 22.07 16.72
N ALA A 383 -25.92 23.27 17.23
CA ALA A 383 -26.26 24.43 16.41
C ALA A 383 -24.99 25.08 15.84
N LYS A 384 -25.05 25.54 14.57
CA LYS A 384 -24.00 26.34 13.93
C LYS A 384 -24.44 27.81 13.88
N GLU A 385 -23.62 28.70 14.42
CA GLU A 385 -23.75 30.16 14.30
C GLU A 385 -22.56 30.67 13.48
N ARG A 386 -22.79 31.20 12.27
CA ARG A 386 -21.74 31.82 11.45
C ARG A 386 -21.64 33.30 11.81
N LEU A 387 -20.52 33.67 12.42
CA LEU A 387 -20.24 35.03 12.89
C LEU A 387 -19.84 35.95 11.72
N SER A 388 -19.99 37.25 11.91
CA SER A 388 -19.55 38.27 10.95
C SER A 388 -18.03 38.38 10.84
N THR A 389 -17.32 38.06 11.92
CA THR A 389 -15.85 38.07 11.98
C THR A 389 -15.25 36.99 11.06
N ARG A 390 -14.23 37.37 10.29
CA ARG A 390 -13.38 36.44 9.52
C ARG A 390 -12.03 36.27 10.19
N ALA A 391 -11.53 35.04 10.17
CA ALA A 391 -10.20 34.66 10.64
C ALA A 391 -9.18 34.71 9.49
N LEU A 392 -7.90 34.50 9.80
CA LEU A 392 -6.85 34.41 8.79
C LEU A 392 -7.09 33.22 7.85
N GLY A 393 -7.22 33.52 6.55
CA GLY A 393 -7.54 32.55 5.50
C GLY A 393 -6.61 31.34 5.47
N ARG A 394 -7.12 30.21 4.95
CA ARG A 394 -6.43 28.91 5.02
C ARG A 394 -5.38 28.78 3.92
N GLY A 395 -4.14 28.51 4.31
CA GLY A 395 -3.07 28.10 3.39
C GLY A 395 -3.11 26.59 3.10
N PRO A 396 -2.27 26.10 2.18
CA PRO A 396 -2.12 24.67 1.92
C PRO A 396 -1.34 23.93 3.03
N GLU A 397 -0.70 24.67 3.94
CA GLU A 397 0.17 24.14 4.99
C GLU A 397 -0.60 23.67 6.22
N LEU A 398 -0.10 22.62 6.87
CA LEU A 398 -0.58 22.17 8.17
C LEU A 398 -0.23 23.20 9.26
N ARG A 399 -1.27 23.61 10.00
CA ARG A 399 -1.20 24.71 10.96
C ARG A 399 -2.06 24.48 12.20
N PHE A 400 -1.74 25.21 13.26
CA PHE A 400 -2.66 25.56 14.32
C PHE A 400 -3.73 26.55 13.80
N SER A 401 -4.85 26.62 14.49
CA SER A 401 -5.97 27.48 14.16
C SER A 401 -5.66 28.97 14.39
N PRO A 402 -6.16 29.88 13.53
CA PRO A 402 -6.25 31.32 13.82
C PRO A 402 -7.35 31.67 14.85
N LEU A 403 -7.95 30.67 15.51
CA LEU A 403 -8.90 30.82 16.60
C LEU A 403 -8.26 30.35 17.92
N ASN A 404 -8.55 31.01 19.03
CA ASN A 404 -8.11 30.54 20.35
C ASN A 404 -9.09 30.98 21.44
N TYR A 405 -9.46 30.11 22.38
CA TYR A 405 -10.23 30.53 23.56
C TYR A 405 -9.32 31.12 24.65
N GLU A 406 -9.80 32.14 25.34
CA GLU A 406 -9.25 32.56 26.63
C GLU A 406 -9.80 31.70 27.78
N ALA A 407 -9.12 31.72 28.94
CA ALA A 407 -9.59 31.00 30.11
C ALA A 407 -10.97 31.48 30.63
N SER A 408 -11.34 32.71 30.30
CA SER A 408 -12.65 33.34 30.53
C SER A 408 -13.79 32.77 29.67
N GLY A 409 -13.48 32.05 28.60
CA GLY A 409 -14.45 31.58 27.60
C GLY A 409 -14.67 32.54 26.43
N ALA A 410 -14.04 33.72 26.40
CA ALA A 410 -14.05 34.58 25.22
C ALA A 410 -13.22 33.96 24.08
N LEU A 411 -13.64 34.19 22.84
CA LEU A 411 -13.01 33.65 21.64
C LEU A 411 -12.14 34.73 20.97
N LEU A 412 -10.84 34.47 20.84
CA LEU A 412 -9.89 35.25 20.07
C LEU A 412 -9.87 34.78 18.61
N VAL A 413 -9.84 35.74 17.69
CA VAL A 413 -9.81 35.52 16.25
C VAL A 413 -8.64 36.32 15.66
N GLN A 414 -7.59 35.62 15.25
CA GLN A 414 -6.44 36.20 14.56
C GLN A 414 -6.81 36.48 13.09
N ARG A 415 -6.60 37.73 12.67
CA ARG A 415 -6.83 38.26 11.33
C ARG A 415 -5.48 38.53 10.66
N ALA A 416 -5.46 39.21 9.50
CA ALA A 416 -4.20 39.54 8.82
C ALA A 416 -3.27 40.43 9.65
N GLU A 417 -3.82 41.48 10.27
CA GLU A 417 -3.04 42.54 10.94
C GLU A 417 -3.52 42.78 12.39
N ALA A 418 -4.50 42.03 12.89
CA ALA A 418 -5.15 42.27 14.17
C ALA A 418 -5.70 41.00 14.83
N VAL A 419 -5.88 41.02 16.15
CA VAL A 419 -6.59 40.00 16.94
C VAL A 419 -7.91 40.59 17.46
N THR A 420 -9.02 39.91 17.25
CA THR A 420 -10.35 40.32 17.74
C THR A 420 -10.83 39.38 18.84
N ARG A 421 -11.24 39.93 19.99
CA ARG A 421 -11.91 39.20 21.07
C ARG A 421 -13.43 39.24 20.88
N LEU A 422 -14.06 38.08 21.05
CA LEU A 422 -15.51 37.87 20.98
C LEU A 422 -15.97 37.25 22.30
N ALA A 423 -16.40 38.08 23.25
CA ALA A 423 -17.01 37.64 24.50
C ALA A 423 -18.53 37.45 24.34
N GLU A 424 -19.15 36.60 25.18
CA GLU A 424 -20.59 36.35 25.10
C GLU A 424 -21.39 37.58 25.56
N GLY A 425 -22.29 38.07 24.70
CA GLY A 425 -23.11 39.26 24.97
C GLY A 425 -22.41 40.61 24.79
N ALA A 426 -21.17 40.64 24.27
CA ALA A 426 -20.42 41.86 24.00
C ALA A 426 -20.17 42.07 22.49
N GLU A 427 -19.93 43.32 22.09
CA GLU A 427 -19.47 43.66 20.75
C GLU A 427 -18.02 43.18 20.51
N PRO A 428 -17.60 42.94 19.25
CA PRO A 428 -16.22 42.58 18.92
C PRO A 428 -15.21 43.64 19.33
N GLU A 429 -14.25 43.26 20.17
CA GLU A 429 -13.16 44.12 20.65
C GLU A 429 -11.89 43.85 19.84
N ASP A 430 -11.18 44.89 19.38
CA ASP A 430 -9.82 44.71 18.87
C ASP A 430 -8.82 44.75 20.04
N VAL A 431 -8.03 43.69 20.17
CA VAL A 431 -7.19 43.44 21.34
C VAL A 431 -5.71 43.36 21.00
N THR A 432 -5.33 43.79 19.78
CA THR A 432 -3.99 43.64 19.20
C THR A 432 -2.87 44.30 20.01
N GLU A 433 -3.16 45.38 20.73
CA GLU A 433 -2.19 46.02 21.64
C GLU A 433 -1.95 45.23 22.94
N SER A 434 -2.77 44.22 23.23
CA SER A 434 -2.76 43.44 24.47
C SER A 434 -2.48 41.94 24.28
N ILE A 435 -2.61 41.42 23.05
CA ILE A 435 -2.45 40.02 22.70
C ILE A 435 -1.69 39.90 21.38
N ASP A 436 -0.49 39.33 21.44
CA ASP A 436 0.34 39.02 20.28
C ASP A 436 -0.33 38.02 19.31
N HIS A 437 0.00 38.15 18.04
CA HIS A 437 -0.28 37.12 17.02
C HIS A 437 0.48 35.83 17.34
N TRP A 438 -0.23 34.71 17.46
CA TRP A 438 0.43 33.42 17.69
C TRP A 438 0.91 32.77 16.38
N PRO A 439 1.98 31.94 16.42
CA PRO A 439 2.50 31.27 15.24
C PRO A 439 1.59 30.11 14.84
N LEU A 440 0.92 30.23 13.69
CA LEU A 440 0.09 29.16 13.14
C LEU A 440 0.90 27.97 12.62
N ALA A 441 2.11 28.22 12.10
CA ALA A 441 2.96 27.18 11.50
C ALA A 441 3.39 26.12 12.54
N LEU A 442 3.21 24.83 12.23
CA LEU A 442 3.62 23.72 13.09
C LEU A 442 5.16 23.59 13.14
N ARG A 443 5.82 24.37 14.01
CA ARG A 443 7.28 24.40 14.18
C ARG A 443 7.77 23.62 15.41
N GLY A 444 8.90 22.94 15.25
CA GLY A 444 9.59 22.16 16.30
C GLY A 444 11.06 21.93 15.94
N GLU A 445 11.78 21.12 16.72
CA GLU A 445 13.22 20.90 16.50
C GLU A 445 13.55 20.20 15.17
N GLY A 446 12.58 19.51 14.55
CA GLY A 446 12.69 18.92 13.22
C GLY A 446 12.37 19.86 12.04
N GLY A 447 12.09 21.14 12.28
CA GLY A 447 11.66 22.12 11.27
C GLY A 447 10.17 22.49 11.37
N THR A 448 9.55 22.89 10.26
CA THR A 448 8.08 23.07 10.18
C THR A 448 7.45 21.86 9.49
N ILE A 449 6.37 21.29 10.03
CA ILE A 449 5.56 20.29 9.30
C ILE A 449 4.68 21.02 8.29
N MET A 450 4.84 20.68 7.01
CA MET A 450 4.12 21.32 5.90
C MET A 450 2.85 20.56 5.51
N GLN A 451 2.93 19.23 5.39
CA GLN A 451 1.82 18.39 4.91
C GLN A 451 1.93 16.93 5.36
N VAL A 452 0.83 16.18 5.29
CA VAL A 452 0.83 14.70 5.31
C VAL A 452 0.85 14.19 3.89
N LEU A 453 1.82 13.34 3.57
CA LEU A 453 1.98 12.70 2.27
C LEU A 453 1.52 11.24 2.35
N ALA A 454 0.90 10.76 1.27
CA ALA A 454 0.63 9.34 1.01
C ALA A 454 1.59 8.78 -0.07
N PRO A 455 2.89 8.57 0.25
CA PRO A 455 3.92 8.17 -0.71
C PRO A 455 3.60 6.88 -1.47
N CYS A 456 4.21 6.72 -2.66
CA CYS A 456 4.01 5.56 -3.53
C CYS A 456 5.09 4.48 -3.40
N ASP A 457 6.22 4.82 -2.80
CA ASP A 457 7.32 3.93 -2.43
C ASP A 457 7.21 3.39 -1.01
N SER A 458 6.65 4.18 -0.08
CA SER A 458 6.32 3.80 1.30
C SER A 458 4.84 3.42 1.47
N PRO A 459 4.51 2.32 2.17
CA PRO A 459 3.14 1.93 2.53
C PRO A 459 2.57 2.74 3.70
N ASP A 460 3.39 3.48 4.44
CA ASP A 460 2.98 4.28 5.60
C ASP A 460 2.74 5.74 5.18
N LEU A 461 1.86 6.47 5.87
CA LEU A 461 1.76 7.93 5.75
C LEU A 461 2.99 8.60 6.35
N MET A 462 3.34 9.79 5.87
CA MET A 462 4.51 10.55 6.35
C MET A 462 4.18 12.03 6.56
N PHE A 463 4.76 12.65 7.59
CA PHE A 463 4.88 14.10 7.63
C PHE A 463 6.04 14.56 6.75
N VAL A 464 5.79 15.57 5.91
CA VAL A 464 6.81 16.29 5.14
C VAL A 464 7.14 17.57 5.87
N ALA A 465 8.42 17.74 6.23
CA ALA A 465 8.93 18.95 6.85
C ALA A 465 9.48 19.95 5.81
N SER A 466 9.79 21.18 6.23
CA SER A 466 10.34 22.23 5.37
C SER A 466 11.64 21.81 4.65
N PRO A 467 11.90 22.31 3.42
CA PRO A 467 13.17 22.07 2.72
C PRO A 467 14.37 22.44 3.61
N GLY A 468 15.26 21.47 3.82
CA GLY A 468 16.44 21.60 4.69
C GLY A 468 16.49 20.57 5.82
N SER A 469 15.34 20.12 6.34
CA SER A 469 15.31 18.97 7.26
C SER A 469 15.03 17.66 6.53
N SER A 470 15.98 16.72 6.58
CA SER A 470 15.86 15.39 5.99
C SER A 470 15.01 14.42 6.82
N GLN A 471 14.23 14.92 7.79
CA GLN A 471 13.48 14.12 8.75
C GLN A 471 12.03 13.93 8.29
N THR A 472 11.78 12.85 7.53
CA THR A 472 10.42 12.33 7.35
C THR A 472 10.00 11.61 8.62
N HIS A 473 9.01 12.13 9.34
CA HIS A 473 8.44 11.44 10.50
C HIS A 473 7.36 10.45 10.04
N PRO A 474 7.54 9.13 10.23
CA PRO A 474 6.55 8.13 9.80
C PRO A 474 5.34 8.17 10.73
N ILE A 475 4.15 8.20 10.13
CA ILE A 475 2.88 8.14 10.85
C ILE A 475 2.51 6.66 11.01
N PRO A 476 2.06 6.19 12.20
CA PRO A 476 1.67 4.80 12.42
C PRO A 476 0.27 4.49 11.82
N LEU A 477 0.06 4.88 10.56
CA LEU A 477 -1.15 4.68 9.79
C LEU A 477 -0.77 4.45 8.32
N LEU A 478 -1.38 3.45 7.69
CA LEU A 478 -1.11 3.12 6.29
C LEU A 478 -1.57 4.22 5.32
N SER A 479 -0.77 4.47 4.28
CA SER A 479 -1.14 5.32 3.15
C SER A 479 -2.32 4.71 2.39
N PRO A 480 -3.33 5.51 1.96
CA PRO A 480 -4.38 5.01 1.09
C PRO A 480 -3.84 4.49 -0.26
N ARG A 481 -4.54 3.50 -0.81
CA ARG A 481 -4.23 2.76 -2.03
C ARG A 481 -5.52 2.50 -2.83
N PRO A 482 -5.62 2.93 -4.10
CA PRO A 482 -4.54 3.42 -4.97
C PRO A 482 -3.94 4.79 -4.57
N GLY A 483 -4.67 5.61 -3.81
CA GLY A 483 -4.14 6.86 -3.27
C GLY A 483 -3.63 7.82 -4.35
N MET A 484 -2.59 8.60 -4.03
CA MET A 484 -1.92 9.49 -4.99
C MET A 484 -1.11 8.76 -6.08
N CYS A 485 -1.17 7.42 -6.09
CA CYS A 485 -0.47 6.56 -7.04
C CYS A 485 -1.39 6.05 -8.16
N GLY A 486 -2.70 6.34 -8.06
CA GLY A 486 -3.67 6.17 -9.13
C GLY A 486 -4.00 7.49 -9.83
N ASP A 487 -4.89 7.41 -10.82
CA ASP A 487 -5.18 8.51 -11.76
C ASP A 487 -5.92 9.70 -11.13
N LYS A 488 -6.38 9.56 -9.88
CA LYS A 488 -6.94 10.63 -9.05
C LYS A 488 -6.42 10.48 -7.61
N ALA A 489 -5.76 11.52 -7.11
CA ALA A 489 -5.43 11.63 -5.69
C ALA A 489 -6.70 11.70 -4.81
N PRO A 490 -6.76 11.00 -3.67
CA PRO A 490 -7.78 11.24 -2.66
C PRO A 490 -7.53 12.59 -1.99
N ASP A 491 -8.57 13.12 -1.32
CA ASP A 491 -8.40 14.28 -0.45
C ASP A 491 -7.39 13.95 0.68
N PRO A 492 -6.52 14.89 1.07
CA PRO A 492 -5.52 14.62 2.10
C PRO A 492 -6.20 14.30 3.44
N PRO A 493 -5.62 13.39 4.25
CA PRO A 493 -6.22 13.00 5.52
C PRO A 493 -6.37 14.21 6.45
N ARG A 494 -7.59 14.47 6.96
CA ARG A 494 -7.82 15.57 7.91
C ARG A 494 -6.89 15.44 9.11
N VAL A 495 -6.12 16.49 9.37
CA VAL A 495 -5.19 16.59 10.51
C VAL A 495 -5.78 17.53 11.56
N THR A 496 -5.60 17.20 12.83
CA THR A 496 -5.96 18.02 13.98
C THR A 496 -4.76 18.09 14.91
N ALA A 497 -4.10 19.24 14.98
CA ALA A 497 -2.88 19.44 15.77
C ALA A 497 -3.21 19.80 17.23
N LEU A 498 -2.49 19.17 18.17
CA LEU A 498 -2.53 19.50 19.60
C LEU A 498 -1.21 20.12 20.06
N SER A 499 -0.08 19.53 19.68
CA SER A 499 1.25 20.08 19.96
C SER A 499 2.28 19.64 18.90
N PHE A 500 3.37 20.39 18.78
CA PHE A 500 4.58 19.95 18.07
C PHE A 500 5.81 20.52 18.81
N GLY A 501 6.85 19.71 18.96
CA GLY A 501 8.03 20.08 19.76
C GLY A 501 9.02 18.93 19.90
N LYS A 502 9.75 18.89 21.02
CA LYS A 502 10.80 17.87 21.29
C LYS A 502 10.29 16.43 21.19
N GLY A 503 9.03 16.17 21.56
CA GLY A 503 8.40 14.85 21.48
C GLY A 503 7.85 14.47 20.10
N GLY A 504 8.11 15.28 19.06
CA GLY A 504 7.48 15.14 17.75
C GLY A 504 6.07 15.72 17.70
N PHE A 505 5.27 15.27 16.73
CA PHE A 505 3.88 15.72 16.51
C PHE A 505 2.90 15.00 17.44
N GLU A 506 2.00 15.77 18.04
CA GLU A 506 0.91 15.29 18.88
C GLU A 506 -0.43 15.77 18.30
N GLY A 507 -1.32 14.85 17.96
CA GLY A 507 -2.61 15.18 17.36
C GLY A 507 -3.35 13.99 16.77
N TYR A 508 -4.20 14.24 15.78
CA TYR A 508 -4.97 13.22 15.06
C TYR A 508 -4.77 13.35 13.56
N VAL A 509 -4.65 12.21 12.87
CA VAL A 509 -4.56 12.11 11.39
C VAL A 509 -5.63 11.12 10.94
N ALA A 510 -6.59 11.59 10.13
CA ALA A 510 -7.81 10.86 9.77
C ALA A 510 -8.51 10.23 11.01
N GLY A 511 -8.62 11.01 12.09
CA GLY A 511 -9.22 10.61 13.37
C GLY A 511 -8.36 9.69 14.25
N THR A 512 -7.30 9.06 13.72
CA THR A 512 -6.38 8.22 14.50
C THR A 512 -5.39 9.08 15.30
N PRO A 513 -5.18 8.83 16.61
CA PRO A 513 -4.17 9.55 17.39
C PRO A 513 -2.76 9.27 16.90
N VAL A 514 -1.94 10.33 16.83
CA VAL A 514 -0.53 10.29 16.43
C VAL A 514 0.28 11.09 17.45
N GLY A 515 1.41 10.53 17.87
CA GLY A 515 2.29 11.12 18.87
C GLY A 515 2.58 10.17 20.03
N GLU A 516 2.89 10.75 21.18
CA GLU A 516 3.36 10.02 22.35
C GLU A 516 2.22 9.25 23.05
N LYS A 517 2.49 7.99 23.43
CA LYS A 517 1.43 7.03 23.78
C LYS A 517 0.71 7.30 25.10
N ASN A 518 1.29 8.10 26.00
CA ASN A 518 0.76 8.28 27.34
C ASN A 518 -0.28 9.42 27.41
N ARG A 519 -1.53 9.08 27.10
CA ARG A 519 -2.66 10.02 27.05
C ARG A 519 -2.88 10.79 28.38
N ALA A 520 -2.44 10.25 29.52
CA ALA A 520 -2.54 10.94 30.81
C ALA A 520 -1.53 12.10 30.93
N GLU A 521 -0.30 11.91 30.48
CA GLU A 521 0.74 12.95 30.46
C GLU A 521 0.47 13.99 29.37
N ALA A 522 -0.10 13.56 28.23
CA ALA A 522 -0.51 14.46 27.15
C ALA A 522 -1.48 15.56 27.63
N ILE A 523 -2.46 15.22 28.47
CA ILE A 523 -3.47 16.16 28.99
C ILE A 523 -2.87 17.24 29.92
N MET A 524 -1.74 16.94 30.57
CA MET A 524 -1.06 17.86 31.50
C MET A 524 -0.08 18.83 30.81
N ARG A 525 0.03 18.81 29.47
CA ARG A 525 0.94 19.70 28.73
C ARG A 525 0.37 21.12 28.60
N PRO A 526 1.23 22.17 28.61
CA PRO A 526 0.79 23.55 28.42
C PRO A 526 -0.08 23.73 27.16
N HIS A 527 -1.10 24.58 27.27
CA HIS A 527 -1.91 24.98 26.13
C HIS A 527 -1.06 25.70 25.08
N VAL A 528 -1.24 25.34 23.81
CA VAL A 528 -0.66 26.06 22.68
C VAL A 528 -1.78 26.85 22.00
N PRO A 529 -1.68 28.19 21.87
CA PRO A 529 -2.68 28.99 21.17
C PRO A 529 -2.93 28.45 19.75
N GLY A 530 -4.21 28.32 19.37
CA GLY A 530 -4.61 27.71 18.11
C GLY A 530 -4.59 26.17 18.08
N SER A 531 -4.14 25.49 19.12
CA SER A 531 -4.30 24.03 19.21
C SER A 531 -5.77 23.64 19.39
N ALA A 532 -6.15 22.45 18.93
CA ALA A 532 -7.51 21.92 19.08
C ALA A 532 -7.83 21.44 20.51
N ARG A 533 -7.24 22.07 21.53
CA ARG A 533 -7.33 21.78 22.96
C ARG A 533 -7.94 22.96 23.71
N SER A 534 -8.60 22.72 24.84
CA SER A 534 -9.06 23.79 25.72
C SER A 534 -7.89 24.46 26.46
N PRO A 535 -8.00 25.75 26.82
CA PRO A 535 -6.97 26.45 27.62
C PRO A 535 -6.60 25.77 28.94
N ASP A 536 -7.53 25.03 29.56
CA ASP A 536 -7.29 24.23 30.76
C ASP A 536 -6.73 22.81 30.52
N GLY A 537 -6.47 22.45 29.26
CA GLY A 537 -5.91 21.18 28.83
C GLY A 537 -6.88 19.99 28.79
N LYS A 538 -8.05 20.09 29.41
CA LYS A 538 -8.93 18.94 29.72
C LYS A 538 -9.79 18.45 28.56
N HIS A 539 -10.03 19.30 27.57
CA HIS A 539 -10.86 19.00 26.41
C HIS A 539 -10.06 19.10 25.12
N SER A 540 -10.46 18.34 24.10
CA SER A 540 -10.00 18.56 22.72
C SER A 540 -11.13 18.30 21.72
N VAL A 541 -11.11 19.02 20.60
CA VAL A 541 -12.06 18.87 19.50
C VAL A 541 -11.38 18.18 18.30
N ILE A 542 -12.09 17.25 17.66
CA ILE A 542 -11.65 16.62 16.41
C ILE A 542 -12.75 16.77 15.37
N LEU A 543 -12.36 17.22 14.18
CA LEU A 543 -13.27 17.38 13.05
C LEU A 543 -13.45 16.06 12.30
N MET A 544 -14.68 15.54 12.30
CA MET A 544 -15.10 14.26 11.71
C MET A 544 -16.20 14.49 10.66
N GLU A 545 -16.39 13.58 9.70
CA GLU A 545 -17.39 13.70 8.61
C GLU A 545 -18.80 14.06 9.12
N ARG A 546 -19.19 13.45 10.25
CA ARG A 546 -20.53 13.61 10.85
C ARG A 546 -20.69 14.83 11.78
N GLY A 547 -19.60 15.47 12.22
CA GLY A 547 -19.66 16.48 13.27
C GLY A 547 -18.35 16.76 14.00
N LEU A 548 -18.45 17.38 15.18
CA LEU A 548 -17.31 17.58 16.08
C LEU A 548 -17.29 16.49 17.15
N VAL A 549 -16.18 15.76 17.26
CA VAL A 549 -15.95 14.89 18.42
C VAL A 549 -15.27 15.70 19.52
N ILE A 550 -15.92 15.82 20.68
CA ILE A 550 -15.33 16.47 21.86
C ILE A 550 -14.82 15.38 22.79
N LEU A 551 -13.51 15.34 23.00
CA LEU A 551 -12.89 14.44 23.97
C LEU A 551 -12.85 15.11 25.34
N SER A 552 -13.31 14.38 26.35
CA SER A 552 -13.26 14.69 27.78
C SER A 552 -12.71 13.46 28.53
N GLY A 553 -12.55 13.56 29.86
CA GLY A 553 -12.02 12.46 30.68
C GLY A 553 -12.87 11.19 30.73
N ASP A 554 -14.20 11.33 30.82
CA ASP A 554 -15.10 10.21 31.16
C ASP A 554 -15.71 9.53 29.94
N LYS A 555 -16.31 10.31 29.01
CA LYS A 555 -16.93 9.82 27.78
C LYS A 555 -16.86 10.88 26.67
N PRO A 556 -16.41 10.55 25.46
CA PRO A 556 -16.40 11.50 24.35
C PRO A 556 -17.82 11.87 23.92
N GLU A 557 -18.01 13.10 23.48
CA GLU A 557 -19.25 13.55 22.83
C GLU A 557 -19.08 13.54 21.31
N LEU A 558 -20.19 13.35 20.59
CA LEU A 558 -20.28 13.68 19.17
C LEU A 558 -21.37 14.72 18.99
N TRP A 559 -20.97 15.91 18.55
CA TRP A 559 -21.83 17.01 18.17
C TRP A 559 -22.14 16.89 16.69
N GLU A 560 -23.27 16.24 16.36
CA GLU A 560 -23.74 16.09 14.98
C GLU A 560 -24.15 17.44 14.41
N LEU A 561 -23.68 17.72 13.19
CA LEU A 561 -23.87 19.01 12.51
C LEU A 561 -24.74 18.83 11.27
N GLU A 562 -25.78 19.66 11.15
CA GLU A 562 -26.64 19.65 9.96
C GLU A 562 -25.85 20.09 8.71
N GLY A 563 -25.94 19.32 7.62
CA GLY A 563 -25.07 19.48 6.45
C GLY A 563 -23.61 19.03 6.65
N GLY A 564 -23.27 18.44 7.81
CA GLY A 564 -21.94 17.92 8.11
C GLY A 564 -20.86 18.98 8.29
N THR A 565 -19.62 18.57 8.02
CA THR A 565 -18.36 19.28 8.33
C THR A 565 -17.45 19.53 7.13
N ALA A 566 -17.91 19.20 5.91
CA ALA A 566 -17.08 19.23 4.70
C ALA A 566 -16.32 20.56 4.56
N SER A 567 -17.03 21.67 4.71
CA SER A 567 -16.53 23.04 4.56
C SER A 567 -16.02 23.70 5.85
N LEU A 568 -15.63 22.89 6.84
CA LEU A 568 -15.03 23.37 8.09
C LEU A 568 -13.56 22.94 8.20
N GLY A 569 -12.79 23.73 8.94
CA GLY A 569 -11.42 23.47 9.33
C GLY A 569 -11.05 24.17 10.64
N ASP A 570 -9.80 23.97 11.05
CA ASP A 570 -9.09 24.79 12.05
C ASP A 570 -9.91 25.04 13.34
N CYS A 571 -10.44 23.97 13.94
CA CYS A 571 -11.33 24.05 15.10
C CYS A 571 -10.60 24.12 16.45
N VAL A 572 -11.17 24.87 17.40
CA VAL A 572 -10.77 24.97 18.81
C VAL A 572 -11.98 24.82 19.75
N ILE A 573 -11.74 24.57 21.04
CA ILE A 573 -12.76 24.20 22.05
C ILE A 573 -12.61 25.05 23.32
N SER A 574 -13.72 25.45 23.92
CA SER A 574 -13.76 26.24 25.16
C SER A 574 -13.29 25.42 26.37
N ASN A 575 -12.91 26.12 27.44
CA ASN A 575 -12.89 25.51 28.77
C ASN A 575 -14.25 24.87 29.09
N GLY A 576 -14.22 23.72 29.77
CA GLY A 576 -15.41 22.93 30.08
C GLY A 576 -16.10 22.27 28.88
N GLY A 577 -15.58 22.41 27.66
CA GLY A 577 -16.07 21.72 26.47
C GLY A 577 -17.51 22.06 26.08
N ARG A 578 -17.94 23.32 26.23
CA ARG A 578 -19.34 23.76 26.01
C ARG A 578 -19.56 24.46 24.66
N GLU A 579 -18.51 25.07 24.12
CA GLU A 579 -18.55 25.78 22.84
C GLU A 579 -17.29 25.43 22.03
N ALA A 580 -17.45 25.16 20.74
CA ALA A 580 -16.34 25.05 19.81
C ALA A 580 -16.43 26.19 18.78
N ALA A 581 -15.30 26.54 18.18
CA ALA A 581 -15.26 27.45 17.04
C ALA A 581 -14.37 26.85 15.95
N CYS A 582 -14.84 26.90 14.71
CA CYS A 582 -14.14 26.45 13.51
C CYS A 582 -14.06 27.59 12.49
N VAL A 583 -13.19 27.48 11.50
CA VAL A 583 -13.15 28.37 10.34
C VAL A 583 -13.83 27.66 9.16
N ASP A 584 -14.67 28.35 8.40
CA ASP A 584 -15.21 27.83 7.14
C ASP A 584 -14.32 28.11 5.92
N ASP A 585 -14.60 27.46 4.78
CA ASP A 585 -13.82 27.62 3.54
C ASP A 585 -13.77 29.08 3.01
N GLU A 586 -14.71 29.93 3.41
CA GLU A 586 -14.74 31.37 3.09
C GLU A 586 -14.02 32.24 4.16
N GLY A 587 -13.45 31.62 5.20
CA GLY A 587 -12.73 32.28 6.28
C GLY A 587 -13.59 32.81 7.43
N HIS A 588 -14.89 32.54 7.48
CA HIS A 588 -15.75 32.99 8.58
C HIS A 588 -15.59 32.11 9.81
N VAL A 589 -15.77 32.71 10.98
CA VAL A 589 -15.81 31.95 12.23
C VAL A 589 -17.20 31.33 12.40
N VAL A 590 -17.25 30.00 12.50
CA VAL A 590 -18.45 29.23 12.79
C VAL A 590 -18.37 28.73 14.23
N ARG A 591 -19.16 29.34 15.10
CA ARG A 591 -19.37 28.88 16.48
C ARG A 591 -20.31 27.67 16.47
N VAL A 592 -20.05 26.73 17.37
CA VAL A 592 -20.81 25.49 17.53
C VAL A 592 -21.11 25.26 19.02
N LYS A 593 -22.39 25.09 19.36
CA LYS A 593 -22.86 24.75 20.72
C LYS A 593 -23.64 23.43 20.70
N GLY A 594 -23.30 22.49 21.58
CA GLY A 594 -23.77 21.08 21.57
C GLY A 594 -24.48 20.59 22.82
#